data_AF-A0A6C0DY48-F1
#
_entry.id   AF-A0A6C0DY48-F1
#
_cell.length_a   1.000
_cell.length_b   1.000
_cell.length_c   1.000
_cell.angle_alpha   90.00
_cell.angle_beta   90.00
_cell.angle_gamma   90.00
#
_symmetry.space_group_name_H-M   'P 1'
#
loop_
_entity.id
_entity.type
_entity.pdbx_description
1 polymer ?
#
loop_
_entity_poly.entity_id
_entity_poly.type
_entity_poly.pdbx_seq_one_letter_code
_entity_poly.pdbx_strand_id
1 'polypeptide(L)'
;MNSQFTIDAICQDLSLYIPYVTLEFSKEYITGVFEAAGFGIVSRVDLVRKTDSFGNEYNIAYVHFAEWFDNDYTRRCQVSILSFHGTKIAINDAPFVWSVRENKAVRRVSGQRKLRLNLSDIPAPEPLEPTRTMTTTYREPEEKPVVAREPSRYMQENAELRAENDRLRATLDEMGKKSVHAAHSRLLEHKRLTDCHRDSRQTVHKRQRDTDTEEEIRALKERVDALEKENAILREAPKATDEWCLEAIDAVIERENLIDQFVSVIENSPTFTEAKNNVQVLYKDSPYYPIGSYLTKPAEEEEPEAEEEEPTFEEWQENYKEWQKETAWKR
;
A
#
# COMPACT_ATOMS: atom_id res chain seq x y z
N MET A 1 24.32 19.38 -6.05
CA MET A 1 23.69 19.55 -7.37
C MET A 1 22.26 19.06 -7.25
N ASN A 2 21.32 19.95 -6.92
CA ASN A 2 19.91 19.61 -6.85
C ASN A 2 19.34 19.80 -8.25
N SER A 3 19.38 18.72 -9.03
CA SER A 3 18.68 18.64 -10.30
C SER A 3 17.18 18.78 -10.02
N GLN A 4 16.59 19.92 -10.34
CA GLN A 4 15.15 20.04 -10.52
C GLN A 4 14.80 19.16 -11.73
N PHE A 5 14.56 17.89 -11.47
CA PHE A 5 14.01 16.96 -12.46
C PHE A 5 12.63 17.49 -12.85
N THR A 6 12.51 17.99 -14.08
CA THR A 6 11.22 18.19 -14.71
C THR A 6 10.49 16.86 -14.70
N ILE A 7 9.37 16.82 -13.97
CA ILE A 7 8.59 15.63 -13.57
C ILE A 7 7.99 14.87 -14.77
N ASP A 8 8.10 15.43 -15.97
CA ASP A 8 7.40 14.90 -17.15
C ASP A 8 8.15 13.76 -17.84
N ALA A 9 9.47 13.64 -17.67
CA ALA A 9 10.28 12.63 -18.35
C ALA A 9 10.42 11.35 -17.52
N ILE A 10 10.03 10.20 -18.08
CA ILE A 10 10.27 8.88 -17.49
C ILE A 10 11.75 8.53 -17.54
N CYS A 11 12.30 8.12 -16.40
CA CYS A 11 13.66 7.62 -16.28
C CYS A 11 13.71 6.16 -16.75
N GLN A 12 14.20 5.96 -17.98
CA GLN A 12 14.31 4.62 -18.58
C GLN A 12 15.40 3.74 -17.93
N ASP A 13 16.40 4.36 -17.29
CA ASP A 13 17.49 3.65 -16.61
C ASP A 13 17.15 3.24 -15.16
N LEU A 14 15.95 3.59 -14.67
CA LEU A 14 15.55 3.29 -13.30
C LEU A 14 15.44 1.78 -13.08
N SER A 15 16.13 1.30 -12.05
CA SER A 15 16.03 -0.08 -11.56
C SER A 15 15.45 -0.09 -10.15
N LEU A 16 14.73 -1.15 -9.80
CA LEU A 16 14.01 -1.25 -8.53
C LEU A 16 14.67 -2.24 -7.57
N TYR A 17 14.51 -1.97 -6.28
CA TYR A 17 14.94 -2.78 -5.15
C TYR A 17 13.74 -3.12 -4.26
N ILE A 18 13.51 -4.41 -4.03
CA ILE A 18 12.46 -4.93 -3.15
C ILE A 18 13.15 -5.63 -1.97
N PRO A 19 13.11 -5.05 -0.76
CA PRO A 19 13.85 -5.56 0.39
C PRO A 19 13.37 -6.92 0.88
N TYR A 20 12.10 -7.26 0.64
CA TYR A 20 11.48 -8.47 1.17
C TYR A 20 10.52 -9.06 0.14
N VAL A 21 10.85 -10.26 -0.29
CA VAL A 21 10.05 -11.11 -1.16
C VAL A 21 10.04 -12.50 -0.54
N THR A 22 8.87 -13.14 -0.44
CA THR A 22 8.76 -14.50 0.08
C THR A 22 9.46 -15.49 -0.86
N LEU A 23 9.87 -16.65 -0.35
CA LEU A 23 10.58 -17.65 -1.15
C LEU A 23 9.71 -18.29 -2.24
N GLU A 24 8.39 -18.19 -2.10
CA GLU A 24 7.40 -18.75 -3.03
C GLU A 24 7.36 -17.99 -4.36
N PHE A 25 7.73 -16.70 -4.37
CA PHE A 25 7.68 -15.89 -5.57
C PHE A 25 8.92 -16.10 -6.44
N SER A 26 8.68 -16.69 -7.62
CA SER A 26 9.72 -16.89 -8.64
C SER A 26 10.03 -15.59 -9.41
N LYS A 27 11.11 -15.61 -10.20
CA LYS A 27 11.49 -14.47 -11.05
C LYS A 27 10.42 -14.17 -12.11
N GLU A 28 9.83 -15.23 -12.65
CA GLU A 28 8.78 -15.19 -13.66
C GLU A 28 7.51 -14.58 -13.07
N TYR A 29 7.15 -14.96 -11.84
CA TYR A 29 6.03 -14.37 -11.13
C TYR A 29 6.23 -12.87 -10.91
N ILE A 30 7.38 -12.46 -10.38
CA ILE A 30 7.69 -11.03 -10.15
C ILE A 30 7.64 -10.26 -11.48
N THR A 31 8.17 -10.83 -12.55
CA THR A 31 8.12 -10.24 -13.91
C THR A 31 6.67 -10.03 -14.34
N GLY A 32 5.83 -11.06 -14.24
CA GLY A 32 4.41 -10.99 -14.59
C GLY A 32 3.66 -9.94 -13.78
N VAL A 33 3.96 -9.77 -12.48
CA VAL A 33 3.32 -8.74 -11.64
C VAL A 33 3.63 -7.33 -12.16
N PHE A 34 4.88 -7.03 -12.51
CA PHE A 34 5.25 -5.70 -13.00
C PHE A 34 4.70 -5.42 -14.41
N GLU A 35 4.71 -6.42 -15.28
CA GLU A 35 4.21 -6.30 -16.65
C GLU A 35 2.67 -6.18 -16.68
N ALA A 36 1.97 -7.00 -15.90
CA ALA A 36 0.51 -6.94 -15.78
C ALA A 36 0.01 -5.64 -15.13
N ALA A 37 0.78 -5.07 -14.20
CA ALA A 37 0.48 -3.76 -13.61
C ALA A 37 0.77 -2.58 -14.55
N GLY A 38 1.37 -2.83 -15.74
CA GLY A 38 1.60 -1.80 -16.74
C GLY A 38 2.75 -0.84 -16.42
N PHE A 39 3.74 -1.28 -15.62
CA PHE A 39 4.93 -0.46 -15.34
C PHE A 39 5.92 -0.43 -16.51
N GLY A 40 6.03 -1.53 -17.26
CA GLY A 40 7.01 -1.67 -18.34
C GLY A 40 7.35 -3.13 -18.62
N ILE A 41 8.31 -3.35 -19.50
CA ILE A 41 8.86 -4.68 -19.86
C ILE A 41 10.05 -4.97 -18.96
N VAL A 42 10.02 -6.09 -18.25
CA VAL A 42 11.11 -6.45 -17.33
C VAL A 42 12.21 -7.17 -18.11
N SER A 43 13.44 -6.64 -18.05
CA SER A 43 14.61 -7.27 -18.68
C SER A 43 15.12 -8.46 -17.86
N ARG A 44 15.26 -8.29 -16.54
CA ARG A 44 15.70 -9.35 -15.64
C ARG A 44 15.33 -9.07 -14.19
N VAL A 45 15.23 -10.15 -13.42
CA VAL A 45 15.07 -10.13 -11.96
C VAL A 45 16.22 -10.90 -11.31
N ASP A 46 16.97 -10.21 -10.45
CA ASP A 46 18.05 -10.79 -9.66
C ASP A 46 17.55 -11.01 -8.22
N LEU A 47 17.43 -12.28 -7.81
CA LEU A 47 17.03 -12.68 -6.46
C LEU A 47 18.25 -13.04 -5.62
N VAL A 48 18.33 -12.47 -4.42
CA VAL A 48 19.39 -12.75 -3.44
C VAL A 48 18.74 -13.29 -2.17
N ARG A 49 18.95 -14.58 -1.89
CA ARG A 49 18.46 -15.22 -0.67
C ARG A 49 19.19 -14.66 0.54
N LYS A 50 18.44 -14.35 1.59
CA LYS A 50 18.94 -13.92 2.89
C LYS A 50 18.18 -14.62 4.00
N THR A 51 18.78 -14.61 5.18
CA THR A 51 18.18 -15.08 6.42
C THR A 51 18.10 -13.90 7.37
N ASP A 52 16.94 -13.71 8.00
CA ASP A 52 16.74 -12.68 9.01
C ASP A 52 17.41 -13.07 10.35
N SER A 53 17.31 -12.19 11.35
CA SER A 53 17.84 -12.47 12.69
C SER A 53 17.09 -13.58 13.43
N PHE A 54 15.91 -13.96 12.97
CA PHE A 54 15.05 -15.00 13.56
C PHE A 54 15.23 -16.36 12.87
N GLY A 55 16.08 -16.46 11.84
CA GLY A 55 16.30 -17.67 11.08
C GLY A 55 15.32 -17.87 9.91
N ASN A 56 14.42 -16.92 9.65
CA ASN A 56 13.52 -16.99 8.51
C ASN A 56 14.25 -16.58 7.23
N GLU A 57 14.06 -17.37 6.19
CA GLU A 57 14.64 -17.10 4.88
C GLU A 57 13.69 -16.27 4.03
N TYR A 58 14.26 -15.30 3.31
CA TYR A 58 13.55 -14.43 2.39
C TYR A 58 14.44 -14.09 1.20
N ASN A 59 13.82 -13.62 0.12
CA ASN A 59 14.53 -13.11 -1.04
C ASN A 59 14.54 -11.58 -1.02
N ILE A 60 15.66 -11.01 -1.44
CA ILE A 60 15.74 -9.63 -1.92
C ILE A 60 15.65 -9.67 -3.43
N ALA A 61 14.81 -8.83 -4.03
CA ALA A 61 14.72 -8.73 -5.49
C ALA A 61 15.29 -7.41 -6.01
N TYR A 62 16.06 -7.50 -7.11
CA TYR A 62 16.45 -6.37 -7.92
C TYR A 62 15.81 -6.52 -9.30
N VAL A 63 14.97 -5.57 -9.67
CA VAL A 63 14.19 -5.61 -10.91
C VAL A 63 14.78 -4.59 -11.87
N HIS A 64 15.16 -5.06 -13.05
CA HIS A 64 15.71 -4.24 -14.12
C HIS A 64 14.74 -4.25 -15.29
N PHE A 65 14.31 -3.07 -15.72
CA PHE A 65 13.42 -2.91 -16.86
C PHE A 65 14.23 -2.86 -18.16
N ALA A 66 13.69 -3.47 -19.21
CA ALA A 66 14.15 -3.24 -20.58
C ALA A 66 13.64 -1.88 -21.06
N GLU A 67 12.37 -1.59 -20.74
CA GLU A 67 11.68 -0.35 -21.09
C GLU A 67 10.58 -0.08 -20.06
N TRP A 68 10.47 1.16 -19.61
CA TRP A 68 9.36 1.65 -18.82
C TRP A 68 8.27 2.22 -19.72
N PHE A 69 7.01 1.90 -19.43
CA PHE A 69 5.89 2.40 -20.22
C PHE A 69 5.59 3.88 -19.96
N ASP A 70 5.30 4.61 -21.04
CA ASP A 70 4.97 6.03 -20.96
C ASP A 70 3.51 6.28 -20.59
N ASN A 71 3.17 6.02 -19.33
CA ASN A 71 1.84 6.23 -18.77
C ASN A 71 1.87 6.99 -17.43
N ASP A 72 0.75 7.64 -17.10
CA ASP A 72 0.63 8.48 -15.91
C ASP A 72 0.87 7.71 -14.62
N TYR A 73 0.49 6.44 -14.58
CA TYR A 73 0.68 5.56 -13.44
C TYR A 73 2.17 5.32 -13.17
N THR A 74 2.93 5.01 -14.22
CA THR A 74 4.38 4.82 -14.17
C THR A 74 5.09 6.12 -13.79
N ARG A 75 4.71 7.27 -14.37
CA ARG A 75 5.25 8.58 -13.98
C ARG A 75 5.07 8.84 -12.49
N ARG A 76 3.86 8.67 -11.95
CA ARG A 76 3.57 8.84 -10.51
C ARG A 76 4.38 7.88 -9.64
N CYS A 77 4.52 6.63 -10.07
CA CYS A 77 5.32 5.62 -9.37
C CYS A 77 6.80 6.03 -9.32
N GLN A 78 7.38 6.43 -10.46
CA GLN A 78 8.78 6.88 -10.51
C GLN A 78 9.01 8.12 -9.67
N VAL A 79 8.11 9.11 -9.72
CA VAL A 79 8.18 10.31 -8.86
C VAL A 79 8.16 9.91 -7.38
N SER A 80 7.29 8.95 -7.01
CA SER A 80 7.19 8.46 -5.64
C SER A 80 8.48 7.78 -5.18
N ILE A 81 9.05 6.92 -6.03
CA ILE A 81 10.29 6.19 -5.76
C ILE A 81 11.49 7.14 -5.62
N LEU A 82 11.62 8.11 -6.53
CA LEU A 82 12.74 9.04 -6.56
C LEU A 82 12.66 10.09 -5.44
N SER A 83 11.45 10.57 -5.12
CA SER A 83 11.25 11.65 -4.13
C SER A 83 11.21 11.16 -2.70
N PHE A 84 10.49 10.06 -2.42
CA PHE A 84 10.21 9.60 -1.05
C PHE A 84 11.06 8.39 -0.62
N HIS A 85 12.09 8.05 -1.40
CA HIS A 85 12.95 6.88 -1.16
C HIS A 85 12.21 5.54 -1.11
N GLY A 86 11.00 5.48 -1.68
CA GLY A 86 10.24 4.27 -1.85
C GLY A 86 8.76 4.49 -2.07
N THR A 87 8.11 3.45 -2.57
CA THR A 87 6.67 3.37 -2.75
C THR A 87 6.17 1.96 -2.39
N LYS A 88 4.86 1.79 -2.32
CA LYS A 88 4.22 0.50 -2.08
C LYS A 88 3.46 0.08 -3.34
N ILE A 89 3.73 -1.12 -3.82
CA ILE A 89 3.04 -1.71 -4.97
C ILE A 89 2.18 -2.85 -4.46
N ALA A 90 0.88 -2.79 -4.74
CA ALA A 90 -0.04 -3.88 -4.48
C ALA A 90 0.18 -4.96 -5.54
N ILE A 91 0.23 -6.22 -5.11
CA ILE A 91 0.32 -7.36 -6.00
C ILE A 91 -1.10 -7.75 -6.38
N ASN A 92 -1.37 -7.90 -7.68
CA ASN A 92 -2.65 -8.41 -8.12
C ASN A 92 -2.88 -9.81 -7.54
N ASP A 93 -4.11 -10.07 -7.11
CA ASP A 93 -4.58 -11.37 -6.61
C ASP A 93 -4.02 -11.82 -5.25
N ALA A 94 -3.30 -10.96 -4.52
CA ALA A 94 -2.83 -11.29 -3.17
C ALA A 94 -2.91 -10.11 -2.20
N PRO A 95 -3.12 -10.35 -0.88
CA PRO A 95 -3.13 -9.30 0.14
C PRO A 95 -1.73 -8.70 0.41
N PHE A 96 -0.72 -9.09 -0.38
CA PHE A 96 0.66 -8.71 -0.16
C PHE A 96 0.97 -7.38 -0.87
N VAL A 97 1.69 -6.52 -0.16
CA VAL A 97 2.16 -5.24 -0.66
C VAL A 97 3.67 -5.22 -0.62
N TRP A 98 4.31 -5.05 -1.78
CA TRP A 98 5.76 -4.92 -1.84
C TRP A 98 6.17 -3.48 -1.62
N SER A 99 7.12 -3.27 -0.71
CA SER A 99 7.80 -1.99 -0.55
C SER A 99 8.93 -1.91 -1.58
N VAL A 100 8.83 -0.99 -2.53
CA VAL A 100 9.74 -0.86 -3.66
C VAL A 100 10.54 0.42 -3.53
N ARG A 101 11.84 0.37 -3.83
CA ARG A 101 12.76 1.53 -3.73
C ARG A 101 13.64 1.62 -4.96
N GLU A 102 14.32 2.75 -5.11
CA GLU A 102 15.37 2.93 -6.10
C GLU A 102 16.54 1.98 -5.81
N ASN A 103 16.98 1.26 -6.85
CA ASN A 103 18.18 0.46 -6.77
C ASN A 103 19.44 1.33 -6.92
N LYS A 104 20.05 1.70 -5.79
CA LYS A 104 21.32 2.44 -5.75
C LYS A 104 22.56 1.56 -5.92
N ALA A 105 22.39 0.25 -6.15
CA ALA A 105 23.53 -0.63 -6.36
C ALA A 105 24.17 -0.28 -7.72
N VAL A 106 25.37 0.28 -7.67
CA VAL A 106 26.17 0.50 -8.88
C VAL A 106 26.39 -0.86 -9.54
N ARG A 107 25.86 -1.00 -10.77
CA ARG A 107 26.01 -2.22 -11.57
C ARG A 107 27.50 -2.45 -11.78
N ARG A 108 28.06 -3.40 -11.01
CA ARG A 108 29.39 -3.91 -11.35
C ARG A 108 29.20 -4.75 -12.59
N VAL A 109 29.69 -4.25 -13.72
CA VAL A 109 29.69 -5.00 -14.98
C VAL A 109 30.39 -6.34 -14.71
N SER A 110 29.66 -7.43 -14.90
CA SER A 110 30.20 -8.79 -14.85
C SER A 110 31.45 -8.83 -15.74
N GLY A 111 32.63 -9.05 -15.13
CA GLY A 111 33.93 -8.98 -15.80
C GLY A 111 34.88 -7.92 -15.23
N GLN A 112 34.36 -6.83 -14.64
CA GLN A 112 35.14 -5.93 -13.78
C GLN A 112 35.34 -6.65 -12.42
N ARG A 113 36.28 -7.59 -12.38
CA ARG A 113 36.76 -8.18 -11.13
C ARG A 113 37.04 -7.02 -10.17
N LYS A 114 36.58 -7.14 -8.91
CA LYS A 114 37.09 -6.31 -7.80
C LYS A 114 38.58 -6.15 -8.02
N LEU A 115 39.10 -4.91 -7.99
CA LEU A 115 40.53 -4.60 -8.08
C LEU A 115 41.27 -5.67 -7.27
N ARG A 116 41.88 -6.62 -7.99
CA ARG A 116 42.59 -7.70 -7.33
C ARG A 116 43.87 -7.03 -6.90
N LEU A 117 44.02 -6.80 -5.61
CA LEU A 117 45.34 -6.58 -5.03
C LEU A 117 46.16 -7.80 -5.45
N ASN A 118 47.12 -7.60 -6.34
CA ASN A 118 48.13 -8.61 -6.61
C ASN A 118 48.87 -8.80 -5.30
N LEU A 119 48.73 -9.96 -4.66
CA LEU A 119 49.49 -10.27 -3.46
C LEU A 119 50.99 -10.26 -3.71
N SER A 120 51.41 -10.41 -4.97
CA SER A 120 52.80 -10.23 -5.43
C SER A 120 53.34 -8.83 -5.22
N ASP A 121 52.47 -7.81 -5.22
CA ASP A 121 52.83 -6.40 -5.04
C ASP A 121 52.88 -6.02 -3.55
N ILE A 122 52.41 -6.91 -2.66
CA ILE A 122 52.61 -6.77 -1.22
C ILE A 122 54.05 -7.24 -0.96
N PRO A 123 54.99 -6.34 -0.63
CA PRO A 123 56.35 -6.76 -0.30
C PRO A 123 56.24 -7.79 0.82
N ALA A 124 56.85 -8.96 0.58
CA ALA A 124 56.95 -9.99 1.60
C ALA A 124 57.44 -9.29 2.87
N PRO A 125 56.77 -9.48 4.02
CA PRO A 125 57.19 -8.84 5.25
C PRO A 125 58.67 -9.12 5.40
N GLU A 126 59.47 -8.05 5.49
CA GLU A 126 60.91 -8.19 5.71
C GLU A 126 61.09 -9.20 6.84
N PRO A 127 61.96 -10.22 6.66
CA PRO A 127 62.21 -11.20 7.69
C PRO A 127 62.47 -10.44 8.98
N LEU A 128 61.51 -10.47 9.91
CA LEU A 128 61.67 -9.81 11.19
C LEU A 128 62.95 -10.41 11.76
N GLU A 129 63.99 -9.59 11.85
CA GLU A 129 65.21 -10.00 12.54
C GLU A 129 64.77 -10.63 13.86
N PRO A 130 65.37 -11.77 14.24
CA PRO A 130 64.94 -12.57 15.37
C PRO A 130 64.93 -11.70 16.62
N THR A 131 63.78 -11.08 16.86
CA THR A 131 63.55 -10.21 17.99
C THR A 131 63.50 -11.20 19.12
N ARG A 132 64.61 -11.22 19.86
CA ARG A 132 64.82 -11.86 21.15
C ARG A 132 63.51 -12.39 21.69
N THR A 133 63.41 -13.71 21.72
CA THR A 133 62.41 -14.47 22.47
C THR A 133 62.22 -13.81 23.83
N MET A 134 61.22 -12.94 23.92
CA MET A 134 60.66 -12.53 25.19
C MET A 134 60.02 -13.79 25.70
N THR A 135 60.68 -14.43 26.67
CA THR A 135 60.10 -15.49 27.47
C THR A 135 58.85 -14.92 28.12
N THR A 136 57.71 -15.04 27.46
CA THR A 136 56.42 -14.73 28.04
C THR A 136 56.15 -15.87 29.01
N THR A 137 56.65 -15.73 30.23
CA THR A 137 56.14 -16.50 31.37
C THR A 137 54.64 -16.27 31.40
N TYR A 138 53.90 -17.30 31.02
CA TYR A 138 52.45 -17.36 31.08
C TYR A 138 52.07 -17.19 32.55
N ARG A 139 51.82 -15.94 32.96
CA ARG A 139 51.35 -15.64 34.31
C ARG A 139 49.87 -16.00 34.31
N GLU A 140 49.59 -17.16 34.91
CA GLU A 140 48.24 -17.62 35.22
C GLU A 140 47.45 -16.44 35.82
N PRO A 141 46.36 -16.01 35.17
CA PRO A 141 45.62 -14.84 35.61
C PRO A 141 45.01 -15.14 36.98
N GLU A 142 45.57 -14.55 38.02
CA GLU A 142 44.97 -14.51 39.35
C GLU A 142 43.54 -13.99 39.20
N GLU A 143 42.55 -14.86 39.47
CA GLU A 143 41.13 -14.55 39.48
C GLU A 143 40.88 -13.45 40.52
N LYS A 144 40.90 -12.19 40.06
CA LYS A 144 40.46 -11.08 40.88
C LYS A 144 38.97 -11.29 41.18
N PRO A 145 38.55 -11.17 42.44
CA PRO A 145 37.14 -11.28 42.80
C PRO A 145 36.34 -10.33 41.93
N VAL A 146 35.32 -10.86 41.25
CA VAL A 146 34.41 -10.11 40.40
C VAL A 146 33.64 -9.14 41.31
N VAL A 147 34.21 -7.95 41.50
CA VAL A 147 33.51 -6.83 42.12
C VAL A 147 32.30 -6.57 41.23
N ALA A 148 31.10 -6.76 41.80
CA ALA A 148 29.84 -6.51 41.12
C ALA A 148 29.89 -5.11 40.52
N ARG A 149 30.13 -5.02 39.21
CA ARG A 149 30.14 -3.75 38.50
C ARG A 149 28.73 -3.23 38.54
N GLU A 150 28.55 -2.06 39.15
CA GLU A 150 27.30 -1.33 39.03
C GLU A 150 26.89 -1.28 37.56
N PRO A 151 25.58 -1.46 37.25
CA PRO A 151 25.10 -1.38 35.89
C PRO A 151 25.64 -0.10 35.27
N SER A 152 26.35 -0.25 34.15
CA SER A 152 26.91 0.90 33.43
C SER A 152 25.82 1.98 33.32
N ARG A 153 26.17 3.23 33.56
CA ARG A 153 25.27 4.39 33.42
C ARG A 153 24.45 4.34 32.11
N TYR A 154 25.04 3.79 31.06
CA TYR A 154 24.40 3.53 29.77
C TYR A 154 23.22 2.53 29.83
N MET A 155 23.32 1.49 30.66
CA MET A 155 22.23 0.52 30.86
C MET A 155 21.06 1.13 31.65
N GLN A 156 21.35 2.03 32.59
CA GLN A 156 20.32 2.77 33.32
C GLN A 156 19.58 3.75 32.39
N GLU A 157 20.32 4.53 31.60
CA GLU A 157 19.76 5.48 30.62
C GLU A 157 18.90 4.76 29.56
N ASN A 158 19.33 3.59 29.08
CA ASN A 158 18.52 2.78 28.17
C ASN A 158 17.26 2.19 28.81
N ALA A 159 17.30 1.87 30.10
CA ALA A 159 16.12 1.40 30.82
C ALA A 159 15.08 2.53 30.99
N GLU A 160 15.54 3.75 31.29
CA GLU A 160 14.69 4.94 31.36
C GLU A 160 14.05 5.27 30.01
N LEU A 161 14.82 5.25 28.93
CA LEU A 161 14.29 5.48 27.57
C LEU A 161 13.24 4.44 27.14
N ARG A 162 13.39 3.18 27.55
CA ARG A 162 12.37 2.14 27.30
C ARG A 162 11.09 2.44 28.08
N ALA A 163 11.21 2.77 29.37
CA ALA A 163 10.07 3.11 30.20
C ALA A 163 9.31 4.35 29.69
N GLU A 164 10.02 5.35 29.14
CA GLU A 164 9.39 6.53 28.55
C GLU A 164 8.67 6.24 27.24
N ASN A 165 9.26 5.42 26.36
CA ASN A 165 8.59 4.97 25.14
C ASN A 165 7.30 4.20 25.44
N ASP A 166 7.30 3.36 26.47
CA ASP A 166 6.10 2.62 26.89
C ASP A 166 5.00 3.56 27.40
N ARG A 167 5.36 4.63 28.13
CA ARG A 167 4.40 5.68 28.55
C ARG A 167 3.80 6.43 27.35
N LEU A 168 4.62 6.77 26.35
CA LEU A 168 4.16 7.45 25.14
C LEU A 168 3.21 6.56 24.32
N ARG A 169 3.52 5.27 24.19
CA ARG A 169 2.64 4.29 23.55
C ARG A 169 1.30 4.16 24.25
N ALA A 170 1.30 4.07 25.58
CA ALA A 170 0.05 4.03 26.36
C ALA A 170 -0.80 5.31 26.15
N THR A 171 -0.16 6.47 26.07
CA THR A 171 -0.84 7.76 25.82
C THR A 171 -1.47 7.81 24.41
N LEU A 172 -0.75 7.33 23.40
CA LEU A 172 -1.24 7.23 22.02
C LEU A 172 -2.43 6.28 21.91
N ASP A 173 -2.38 5.12 22.57
CA ASP A 173 -3.50 4.18 22.61
C ASP A 173 -4.73 4.79 23.29
N GLU A 174 -4.54 5.55 24.36
CA GLU A 174 -5.65 6.21 25.04
C GLU A 174 -6.26 7.35 24.20
N MET A 175 -5.43 8.12 23.51
CA MET A 175 -5.89 9.12 22.54
C MET A 175 -6.64 8.48 21.37
N GLY A 176 -6.14 7.36 20.84
CA GLY A 176 -6.80 6.59 19.79
C GLY A 176 -8.18 6.11 20.23
N LYS A 177 -8.29 5.55 21.45
CA LYS A 177 -9.57 5.13 22.03
C LYS A 177 -10.54 6.29 22.21
N LYS A 178 -10.07 7.45 22.70
CA LYS A 178 -10.91 8.67 22.85
C LYS A 178 -11.39 9.21 21.51
N SER A 179 -10.53 9.21 20.49
CA SER A 179 -10.87 9.63 19.12
C SER A 179 -11.90 8.71 18.48
N VAL A 180 -11.70 7.39 18.57
CA VAL A 180 -12.65 6.38 18.05
C VAL A 180 -14.00 6.47 18.79
N HIS A 181 -13.99 6.65 20.11
CA HIS A 181 -15.22 6.81 20.88
C HIS A 181 -15.99 8.09 20.49
N ALA A 182 -15.28 9.21 20.26
CA ALA A 182 -15.89 10.45 19.80
C ALA A 182 -16.48 10.31 18.37
N ALA A 183 -15.77 9.65 17.46
CA ALA A 183 -16.25 9.36 16.11
C ALA A 183 -17.49 8.45 16.12
N HIS A 184 -17.47 7.38 16.93
CA HIS A 184 -18.62 6.47 17.08
C HIS A 184 -19.83 7.17 17.70
N SER A 185 -19.61 8.08 18.66
CA SER A 185 -20.69 8.88 19.27
C SER A 185 -21.33 9.84 18.26
N ARG A 186 -20.51 10.48 17.40
CA ARG A 186 -21.02 11.31 16.29
C ARG A 186 -21.78 10.49 15.25
N LEU A 187 -21.32 9.29 14.93
CA LEU A 187 -22.01 8.37 14.01
C LEU A 187 -23.38 7.95 14.54
N LEU A 188 -23.47 7.62 15.84
CA LEU A 188 -24.75 7.26 16.46
C LEU A 188 -25.72 8.45 16.50
N GLU A 189 -25.24 9.66 16.76
CA GLU A 189 -26.07 10.85 16.76
C GLU A 189 -26.56 11.20 15.35
N HIS A 190 -25.68 11.09 14.35
CA HIS A 190 -26.07 11.23 12.95
C HIS A 190 -27.15 10.20 12.56
N LYS A 191 -26.98 8.94 12.98
CA LYS A 191 -27.97 7.87 12.72
C LYS A 191 -29.32 8.19 13.35
N ARG A 192 -29.35 8.67 14.60
CA ARG A 192 -30.58 9.12 15.27
C ARG A 192 -31.28 10.26 14.53
N LEU A 193 -30.51 11.24 14.05
CA LEU A 193 -31.06 12.36 13.27
C LEU A 193 -31.63 11.88 11.94
N THR A 194 -30.93 10.96 11.24
CA THR A 194 -31.44 10.41 9.97
C THR A 194 -32.70 9.57 10.15
N ASP A 195 -32.79 8.80 11.23
CA ASP A 195 -33.98 8.00 11.55
C ASP A 195 -35.17 8.92 11.90
N CYS A 196 -34.93 10.00 12.65
CA CYS A 196 -35.94 11.04 12.94
C CYS A 196 -36.46 11.72 11.66
N HIS A 197 -35.57 12.01 10.70
CA HIS A 197 -35.96 12.56 9.40
C HIS A 197 -36.73 11.56 8.53
N ARG A 198 -36.42 10.26 8.62
CA ARG A 198 -37.13 9.20 7.90
C ARG A 198 -38.59 9.08 8.36
N ASP A 199 -38.82 9.11 9.67
CA ASP A 199 -40.17 9.03 10.25
C ASP A 199 -41.01 10.30 9.95
N SER A 200 -40.35 11.46 9.92
CA SER A 200 -40.97 12.73 9.50
C SER A 200 -41.32 12.76 8.01
N ARG A 201 -40.53 12.09 7.14
CA ARG A 201 -40.82 11.98 5.70
C ARG A 201 -41.97 11.00 5.40
N GLN A 202 -42.12 9.93 6.18
CA GLN A 202 -43.23 8.97 6.01
C GLN A 202 -44.61 9.57 6.30
N THR A 203 -44.68 10.61 7.13
CA THR A 203 -45.95 11.28 7.48
C THR A 203 -46.38 12.36 6.47
N VAL A 204 -45.45 12.90 5.67
CA VAL A 204 -45.72 13.98 4.70
C VAL A 204 -45.99 13.45 3.28
N HIS A 205 -45.45 12.29 2.90
CA HIS A 205 -45.48 11.79 1.52
C HIS A 205 -46.77 11.09 1.05
N LYS A 206 -47.91 11.31 1.72
CA LYS A 206 -49.20 10.72 1.29
C LYS A 206 -50.09 11.65 0.46
N ARG A 207 -49.67 12.90 0.15
CA ARG A 207 -50.52 13.82 -0.64
C ARG A 207 -49.85 14.70 -1.70
N GLN A 208 -48.53 14.73 -1.80
CA GLN A 208 -47.83 15.68 -2.67
C GLN A 208 -46.62 15.01 -3.35
N ARG A 209 -46.86 14.15 -4.33
CA ARG A 209 -45.80 13.63 -5.22
C ARG A 209 -46.45 13.51 -6.57
N ASP A 210 -46.07 14.42 -7.46
CA ASP A 210 -46.00 14.27 -8.93
C ASP A 210 -45.61 15.61 -9.58
N THR A 211 -45.75 16.76 -8.90
CA THR A 211 -45.37 18.09 -9.44
C THR A 211 -44.04 18.64 -8.91
N ASP A 212 -43.64 18.28 -7.69
CA ASP A 212 -42.56 19.01 -6.99
C ASP A 212 -41.15 18.51 -7.36
N THR A 213 -41.03 17.28 -7.89
CA THR A 213 -39.72 16.70 -8.26
C THR A 213 -39.10 17.32 -9.51
N GLU A 214 -39.89 17.83 -10.45
CA GLU A 214 -39.36 18.46 -11.66
C GLU A 214 -38.85 19.88 -11.41
N GLU A 215 -39.52 20.64 -10.55
CA GLU A 215 -39.06 21.98 -10.17
C GLU A 215 -37.79 21.92 -9.30
N GLU A 216 -37.69 20.94 -8.40
CA GLU A 216 -36.46 20.70 -7.62
C GLU A 216 -35.27 20.32 -8.51
N ILE A 217 -35.48 19.44 -9.50
CA ILE A 217 -34.41 19.08 -10.45
C ILE A 217 -34.01 20.28 -11.32
N ARG A 218 -34.98 21.12 -11.73
CA ARG A 218 -34.69 22.35 -12.51
C ARG A 218 -33.88 23.35 -11.67
N ALA A 219 -34.27 23.58 -10.42
CA ALA A 219 -33.58 24.47 -9.51
C ALA A 219 -32.14 24.00 -9.21
N LEU A 220 -31.93 22.69 -9.04
CA LEU A 220 -30.60 22.12 -8.84
C LEU A 220 -29.69 22.30 -10.07
N LYS A 221 -30.24 22.13 -11.29
CA LYS A 221 -29.48 22.37 -12.52
C LYS A 221 -29.07 23.83 -12.66
N GLU A 222 -29.98 24.78 -12.42
CA GLU A 222 -29.66 26.21 -12.46
C GLU A 222 -28.59 26.60 -11.41
N ARG A 223 -28.61 25.96 -10.24
CA ARG A 223 -27.59 26.15 -9.19
C ARG A 223 -26.22 25.65 -9.64
N VAL A 224 -26.14 24.48 -10.27
CA VAL A 224 -24.89 23.92 -10.78
C VAL A 224 -24.30 24.81 -11.88
N ASP A 225 -25.12 25.25 -12.84
CA ASP A 225 -24.68 26.15 -13.91
C ASP A 225 -24.17 27.49 -13.38
N ALA A 226 -24.80 28.04 -12.32
CA ALA A 226 -24.34 29.25 -11.66
C ALA A 226 -22.96 29.06 -10.99
N LEU A 227 -22.74 27.94 -10.31
CA LEU A 227 -21.45 27.61 -9.67
C LEU A 227 -20.34 27.35 -10.69
N GLU A 228 -20.65 26.78 -11.85
CA GLU A 228 -19.68 26.62 -12.94
C GLU A 228 -19.25 27.98 -13.51
N LYS A 229 -20.19 28.92 -13.64
CA LYS A 229 -19.92 30.28 -14.08
C LYS A 229 -19.07 31.07 -13.08
N GLU A 230 -19.34 30.92 -11.79
CA GLU A 230 -18.53 31.53 -10.72
C GLU A 230 -17.10 30.95 -10.70
N ASN A 231 -16.96 29.63 -10.88
CA ASN A 231 -15.65 28.99 -11.01
C ASN A 231 -14.87 29.44 -12.25
N ALA A 232 -15.54 29.75 -13.35
CA ALA A 232 -14.88 30.32 -14.53
C ALA A 232 -14.25 31.69 -14.23
N ILE A 233 -14.94 32.52 -13.44
CA ILE A 233 -14.41 33.82 -12.96
C ILE A 233 -13.21 33.60 -12.03
N LEU A 234 -13.27 32.62 -11.13
CA LEU A 234 -12.16 32.28 -10.22
C LEU A 234 -10.92 31.76 -10.97
N ARG A 235 -11.09 31.09 -12.11
CA ARG A 235 -9.97 30.62 -12.95
C ARG A 235 -9.25 31.74 -13.70
N GLU A 236 -9.94 32.85 -13.97
CA GLU A 236 -9.38 34.02 -14.67
C GLU A 236 -8.76 35.05 -13.69
N ALA A 237 -8.98 34.91 -12.38
CA ALA A 237 -8.45 35.83 -11.38
C ALA A 237 -6.91 35.69 -11.24
N PRO A 238 -6.16 36.81 -11.17
CA PRO A 238 -4.71 36.77 -10.95
C PRO A 238 -4.38 36.26 -9.55
N LYS A 239 -3.43 35.32 -9.48
CA LYS A 239 -3.00 34.66 -8.24
C LYS A 239 -2.49 35.67 -7.20
N ALA A 240 -3.25 35.90 -6.13
CA ALA A 240 -2.77 36.65 -4.97
C ALA A 240 -3.38 36.18 -3.63
N THR A 241 -2.46 35.94 -2.69
CA THR A 241 -2.57 35.81 -1.22
C THR A 241 -3.34 34.64 -0.58
N ASP A 242 -2.75 34.10 0.49
CA ASP A 242 -3.08 32.85 1.17
C ASP A 242 -4.49 32.78 1.80
N GLU A 243 -5.17 33.91 2.00
CA GLU A 243 -6.57 33.94 2.47
C GLU A 243 -7.56 33.42 1.42
N TRP A 244 -7.26 33.64 0.13
CA TRP A 244 -8.10 33.18 -0.98
C TRP A 244 -8.13 31.65 -1.14
N CYS A 245 -7.08 30.97 -0.68
CA CYS A 245 -6.99 29.51 -0.75
C CYS A 245 -8.00 28.80 0.17
N LEU A 246 -8.36 29.42 1.30
CA LEU A 246 -9.29 28.80 2.26
C LEU A 246 -10.74 28.90 1.78
N GLU A 247 -11.15 30.05 1.24
CA GLU A 247 -12.48 30.20 0.62
C GLU A 247 -12.64 29.29 -0.62
N ALA A 248 -11.57 29.12 -1.40
CA ALA A 248 -11.57 28.18 -2.54
C ALA A 248 -11.68 26.71 -2.09
N ILE A 249 -11.10 26.34 -0.94
CA ILE A 249 -11.21 24.98 -0.39
C ILE A 249 -12.64 24.74 0.12
N ASP A 250 -13.24 25.69 0.83
CA ASP A 250 -14.62 25.57 1.33
C ASP A 250 -15.63 25.46 0.17
N ALA A 251 -15.44 26.23 -0.92
CA ALA A 251 -16.25 26.14 -2.13
C ALA A 251 -16.11 24.78 -2.86
N VAL A 252 -14.91 24.17 -2.84
CA VAL A 252 -14.69 22.82 -3.40
C VAL A 252 -15.39 21.75 -2.55
N ILE A 253 -15.34 21.87 -1.22
CA ILE A 253 -16.01 20.95 -0.30
C ILE A 253 -17.54 21.04 -0.45
N GLU A 254 -18.09 22.25 -0.58
CA GLU A 254 -19.53 22.44 -0.83
C GLU A 254 -19.97 21.80 -2.16
N ARG A 255 -19.11 21.88 -3.20
CA ARG A 255 -19.34 21.24 -4.50
C ARG A 255 -19.36 19.71 -4.41
N GLU A 256 -18.41 19.09 -3.72
CA GLU A 256 -18.39 17.63 -3.55
C GLU A 256 -19.65 17.13 -2.83
N ASN A 257 -20.07 17.83 -1.77
CA ASN A 257 -21.31 17.53 -1.07
C ASN A 257 -22.57 17.68 -1.95
N LEU A 258 -22.60 18.67 -2.85
CA LEU A 258 -23.71 18.87 -3.79
C LEU A 258 -23.73 17.82 -4.90
N ILE A 259 -22.56 17.36 -5.37
CA ILE A 259 -22.45 16.26 -6.33
C ILE A 259 -22.96 14.97 -5.70
N ASP A 260 -22.58 14.66 -4.46
CA ASP A 260 -23.06 13.48 -3.74
C ASP A 260 -24.57 13.53 -3.50
N GLN A 261 -25.13 14.70 -3.19
CA GLN A 261 -26.58 14.90 -3.11
C GLN A 261 -27.26 14.69 -4.46
N PHE A 262 -26.70 15.22 -5.55
CA PHE A 262 -27.26 15.07 -6.90
C PHE A 262 -27.22 13.62 -7.39
N VAL A 263 -26.11 12.91 -7.16
CA VAL A 263 -25.97 11.47 -7.46
C VAL A 263 -26.99 10.67 -6.66
N SER A 264 -27.15 10.95 -5.37
CA SER A 264 -28.17 10.32 -4.53
C SER A 264 -29.60 10.57 -5.04
N VAL A 265 -29.92 11.78 -5.50
CA VAL A 265 -31.23 12.08 -6.10
C VAL A 265 -31.44 11.33 -7.41
N ILE A 266 -30.42 11.20 -8.26
CA ILE A 266 -30.50 10.43 -9.51
C ILE A 266 -30.65 8.93 -9.24
N GLU A 267 -29.86 8.37 -8.33
CA GLU A 267 -29.91 6.93 -8.01
C GLU A 267 -31.25 6.51 -7.42
N ASN A 268 -31.90 7.42 -6.68
CA ASN A 268 -33.23 7.21 -6.11
C ASN A 268 -34.37 7.62 -7.07
N SER A 269 -34.06 8.09 -8.27
CA SER A 269 -35.07 8.44 -9.28
C SER A 269 -35.73 7.18 -9.86
N PRO A 270 -37.07 7.17 -10.03
CA PRO A 270 -37.80 6.06 -10.65
C PRO A 270 -37.27 5.73 -12.06
N THR A 271 -36.94 6.76 -12.85
CA THR A 271 -36.42 6.62 -14.22
C THR A 271 -35.06 5.96 -14.28
N PHE A 272 -34.18 6.21 -13.31
CA PHE A 272 -32.85 5.59 -13.26
C PHE A 272 -32.94 4.12 -12.82
N THR A 273 -33.82 3.81 -11.87
CA THR A 273 -34.06 2.43 -11.42
C THR A 273 -34.65 1.57 -12.54
N GLU A 274 -35.58 2.11 -13.33
CA GLU A 274 -36.18 1.45 -14.49
C GLU A 274 -35.14 1.22 -15.62
N ALA A 275 -34.30 2.22 -15.90
CA ALA A 275 -33.21 2.08 -16.86
C ALA A 275 -32.17 1.02 -16.45
N LYS A 276 -31.80 0.97 -15.16
CA LYS A 276 -30.87 -0.04 -14.62
C LYS A 276 -31.42 -1.46 -14.76
N ASN A 277 -32.70 -1.66 -14.46
CA ASN A 277 -33.36 -2.96 -14.61
C ASN A 277 -33.47 -3.40 -16.08
N ASN A 278 -33.75 -2.47 -17.00
CA ASN A 278 -33.82 -2.76 -18.43
C ASN A 278 -32.46 -3.14 -19.03
N VAL A 279 -31.37 -2.50 -18.59
CA VAL A 279 -30.00 -2.87 -18.99
C VAL A 279 -29.65 -4.27 -18.48
N GLN A 280 -30.04 -4.63 -17.25
CA GLN A 280 -29.75 -5.95 -16.66
C GLN A 280 -30.49 -7.10 -17.35
N VAL A 281 -31.66 -6.83 -17.95
CA VAL A 281 -32.40 -7.78 -18.78
C VAL A 281 -31.74 -7.97 -20.15
N LEU A 282 -31.23 -6.90 -20.76
CA LEU A 282 -30.57 -6.95 -22.07
C LEU A 282 -29.23 -7.71 -22.07
N TYR A 283 -28.54 -7.79 -20.93
CA TYR A 283 -27.28 -8.55 -20.81
C TYR A 283 -27.45 -10.05 -20.55
N LYS A 284 -28.67 -10.53 -20.20
CA LYS A 284 -28.91 -11.97 -20.00
C LYS A 284 -29.06 -12.75 -21.31
N ASP A 285 -29.40 -12.09 -22.41
CA ASP A 285 -29.72 -12.73 -23.69
C ASP A 285 -28.75 -12.36 -24.83
N SER A 286 -27.59 -11.76 -24.52
CA SER A 286 -26.61 -11.34 -25.54
C SER A 286 -25.70 -12.49 -26.00
N PRO A 287 -25.70 -12.87 -27.29
CA PRO A 287 -24.93 -14.01 -27.82
C PRO A 287 -23.46 -13.70 -28.16
N TYR A 288 -22.89 -12.57 -27.72
CA TYR A 288 -21.51 -12.17 -28.04
C TYR A 288 -20.63 -12.04 -26.79
N TYR A 289 -20.20 -13.19 -26.28
CA TYR A 289 -18.93 -13.33 -25.56
C TYR A 289 -18.40 -14.76 -25.77
N PRO A 290 -17.30 -14.92 -26.53
CA PRO A 290 -16.37 -16.00 -26.21
C PRO A 290 -14.93 -15.52 -26.39
N ILE A 291 -14.25 -15.13 -25.29
CA ILE A 291 -12.79 -15.21 -25.21
C ILE A 291 -12.43 -15.62 -23.78
N GLY A 292 -12.10 -16.90 -23.63
CA GLY A 292 -11.70 -17.50 -22.36
C GLY A 292 -11.59 -19.02 -22.45
N SER A 293 -10.96 -19.57 -23.51
CA SER A 293 -10.62 -20.98 -23.57
C SER A 293 -9.24 -21.18 -24.21
N TYR A 294 -8.21 -21.19 -23.38
CA TYR A 294 -7.00 -21.94 -23.67
C TYR A 294 -6.67 -22.77 -22.43
N LEU A 295 -6.46 -24.07 -22.66
CA LEU A 295 -6.17 -25.16 -21.72
C LEU A 295 -7.39 -25.90 -21.16
N THR A 296 -7.97 -26.78 -21.98
CA THR A 296 -8.36 -28.11 -21.51
C THR A 296 -7.76 -29.18 -22.42
N LYS A 297 -7.04 -30.11 -21.78
CA LYS A 297 -6.50 -31.34 -22.38
C LYS A 297 -7.66 -32.26 -22.82
N PRO A 298 -7.43 -33.20 -23.76
CA PRO A 298 -8.44 -34.18 -24.13
C PRO A 298 -8.82 -35.07 -22.95
N ALA A 299 -10.11 -35.34 -22.84
CA ALA A 299 -10.77 -36.12 -21.80
C ALA A 299 -10.19 -37.54 -21.66
N GLU A 300 -9.59 -37.81 -20.51
CA GLU A 300 -9.55 -39.15 -19.92
C GLU A 300 -10.79 -39.28 -19.01
N GLU A 301 -11.43 -40.45 -19.05
CA GLU A 301 -12.60 -40.79 -18.24
C GLU A 301 -12.23 -40.74 -16.75
N GLU A 302 -12.56 -39.64 -16.07
CA GLU A 302 -12.50 -39.55 -14.61
C GLU A 302 -13.83 -40.04 -14.00
N GLU A 303 -13.72 -40.95 -13.05
CA GLU A 303 -14.80 -41.46 -12.20
C GLU A 303 -15.49 -40.30 -11.46
N PRO A 304 -16.79 -40.41 -11.13
CA PRO A 304 -17.53 -39.33 -10.49
C PRO A 304 -16.92 -38.99 -9.12
N GLU A 305 -16.18 -37.88 -9.06
CA GLU A 305 -15.76 -37.28 -7.80
C GLU A 305 -17.02 -36.86 -7.03
N ALA A 306 -17.07 -37.27 -5.76
CA ALA A 306 -18.14 -36.90 -4.86
C ALA A 306 -18.16 -35.37 -4.73
N GLU A 307 -19.32 -34.76 -5.01
CA GLU A 307 -19.56 -33.34 -4.74
C GLU A 307 -19.34 -33.08 -3.24
N GLU A 308 -18.15 -32.61 -2.88
CA GLU A 308 -17.89 -32.08 -1.55
C GLU A 308 -18.62 -30.73 -1.47
N GLU A 309 -19.75 -30.72 -0.75
CA GLU A 309 -20.53 -29.51 -0.50
C GLU A 309 -19.61 -28.46 0.17
N GLU A 310 -19.46 -27.30 -0.46
CA GLU A 310 -18.68 -26.21 0.10
C GLU A 310 -19.28 -25.79 1.46
N PRO A 311 -18.44 -25.58 2.49
CA PRO A 311 -18.92 -25.26 3.82
C PRO A 311 -19.69 -23.94 3.79
N THR A 312 -20.82 -23.93 4.49
CA THR A 312 -21.66 -22.74 4.64
C THR A 312 -20.88 -21.62 5.34
N PHE A 313 -21.33 -20.37 5.18
CA PHE A 313 -20.66 -19.22 5.79
C PHE A 313 -20.57 -19.32 7.32
N GLU A 314 -21.59 -19.90 7.98
CA GLU A 314 -21.54 -20.19 9.41
C GLU A 314 -20.45 -21.23 9.76
N GLU A 315 -20.34 -22.32 8.99
CA GLU A 315 -19.31 -23.35 9.20
C GLU A 315 -17.90 -22.81 8.95
N TRP A 316 -17.75 -21.94 7.95
CA TRP A 316 -16.50 -21.24 7.70
C TRP A 316 -16.08 -20.36 8.87
N GLN A 317 -17.03 -19.64 9.49
CA GLN A 317 -16.76 -18.81 10.67
C GLN A 317 -16.38 -19.63 11.91
N GLU A 318 -16.94 -20.83 12.08
CA GLU A 318 -16.55 -21.75 13.15
C GLU A 318 -15.16 -22.34 12.91
N ASN A 319 -14.87 -22.81 11.70
CA ASN A 319 -13.55 -23.31 11.31
C ASN A 319 -12.46 -22.24 11.50
N TYR A 320 -12.77 -20.98 11.19
CA TYR A 320 -11.85 -19.87 11.42
C TYR A 320 -11.57 -19.62 12.91
N LYS A 321 -12.60 -19.73 13.76
CA LYS A 321 -12.44 -19.60 15.23
C LYS A 321 -11.63 -20.74 15.82
N GLU A 322 -11.79 -21.97 15.34
CA GLU A 322 -10.97 -23.09 15.76
C GLU A 322 -9.51 -22.95 15.33
N TRP A 323 -9.28 -22.52 14.08
CA TRP A 323 -7.93 -22.23 13.59
C TRP A 323 -7.23 -21.16 14.43
N GLN A 324 -7.95 -20.12 14.88
CA GLN A 324 -7.39 -19.10 15.79
C GLN A 324 -7.05 -19.66 17.18
N LYS A 325 -7.81 -20.63 17.70
CA LYS A 325 -7.49 -21.30 18.98
C LYS A 325 -6.25 -22.18 18.87
N GLU A 326 -6.11 -22.93 17.78
CA GLU A 326 -4.94 -23.78 17.55
C GLU A 326 -3.65 -22.98 17.36
N THR A 327 -3.72 -21.85 16.66
CA THR A 327 -2.57 -20.98 16.44
C THR A 327 -2.16 -20.19 17.69
N ALA A 328 -3.09 -19.92 18.60
CA ALA A 328 -2.81 -19.28 19.89
C ALA A 328 -2.04 -20.19 20.86
N TRP A 329 -2.14 -21.53 20.75
CA TRP A 329 -1.41 -22.48 21.59
C TRP A 329 0.05 -22.73 21.14
N LYS A 330 0.38 -22.36 19.90
CA LYS A 330 1.73 -22.52 19.31
C LYS A 330 2.65 -21.30 19.55
N ARG A 331 2.17 -20.29 20.28
CA ARG A 331 2.96 -19.16 20.80
C ARG A 331 3.11 -19.30 22.30
#